data_AF-A0A5R2NC61-F1
#
_entry.id   AF-A0A5R2NC61-F1
#
_cell.length_a   1.000
_cell.length_b   1.000
_cell.length_c   1.000
_cell.angle_alpha   90.00
_cell.angle_beta   90.00
_cell.angle_gamma   90.00
#
_symmetry.space_group_name_H-M   'P 1'
#
loop_
_entity.id
_entity.type
_entity.pdbx_description
1 polymer ?
#
loop_
_entity_poly.entity_id
_entity_poly.type
_entity_poly.pdbx_seq_one_letter_code
_entity_poly.pdbx_strand_id
1 'polypeptide(L)'
;MTLITRRRLLKTAAIAGASGVGLAAIGRIGGSAAATPEPVVLRTAKIQAKLMDVGPTRDVLTYGNAGMPPVLRMKKGEPFAARLINAIDDPTTIHWHGIR
;
A
#
# COMPACT_ATOMS: atom_id res chain seq x y z
N MET A 1 20.93 -57.95 7.47
CA MET A 1 19.59 -57.46 7.87
C MET A 1 19.78 -56.30 8.84
N THR A 2 19.57 -55.06 8.41
CA THR A 2 19.71 -53.88 9.30
C THR A 2 18.54 -53.84 10.29
N LEU A 3 18.82 -54.20 11.55
CA LEU A 3 17.85 -54.15 12.63
C LEU A 3 17.54 -52.70 13.00
N ILE A 4 16.30 -52.28 12.80
CA ILE A 4 15.81 -50.99 13.29
C ILE A 4 15.69 -51.07 14.81
N THR A 5 16.57 -50.38 15.53
CA THR A 5 16.50 -50.28 16.99
C THR A 5 15.66 -49.08 17.40
N ARG A 6 14.99 -49.15 18.57
CA ARG A 6 14.18 -48.06 19.13
C ARG A 6 14.95 -46.72 19.18
N ARG A 7 16.24 -46.78 19.54
CA ARG A 7 17.14 -45.62 19.57
C ARG A 7 17.38 -45.01 18.19
N ARG A 8 17.52 -45.84 17.14
CA ARG A 8 17.67 -45.35 15.76
C ARG A 8 16.39 -44.69 15.28
N LEU A 9 15.23 -45.30 15.56
CA LEU A 9 13.92 -44.76 15.20
C LEU A 9 13.67 -43.37 15.82
N LEU A 10 13.98 -43.21 17.11
CA LEU A 10 13.80 -41.93 17.81
C LEU A 10 14.74 -40.84 17.29
N LYS A 11 15.99 -41.17 16.97
CA LYS A 11 16.95 -40.23 16.37
C LYS A 11 16.49 -39.77 14.98
N THR A 12 16.00 -40.68 14.15
CA THR A 12 15.47 -40.32 12.82
C THR A 12 14.20 -39.49 12.91
N ALA A 13 13.31 -39.76 13.86
CA ALA A 13 12.08 -38.98 14.07
C ALA A 13 12.38 -37.55 14.57
N ALA A 14 13.35 -37.39 15.48
CA ALA A 14 13.77 -36.08 15.96
C ALA A 14 14.38 -35.21 14.85
N ILE A 15 15.20 -35.80 13.98
CA ILE A 15 15.80 -35.10 12.84
C ILE A 15 14.72 -34.70 11.83
N ALA A 16 13.82 -35.63 11.47
CA ALA A 16 12.72 -35.33 10.55
C ALA A 16 11.75 -34.27 11.09
N GLY A 17 11.45 -34.28 12.40
CA GLY A 17 10.64 -33.28 13.07
C GLY A 17 11.29 -31.88 13.07
N ALA A 18 12.60 -31.80 13.33
CA ALA A 18 13.34 -30.54 13.30
C ALA A 18 13.37 -29.92 11.89
N SER A 19 13.54 -30.75 10.85
CA SER A 19 13.50 -30.32 9.45
C SER A 19 12.10 -29.85 9.03
N GLY A 20 11.04 -30.53 9.47
CA GLY A 20 9.65 -30.16 9.18
C GLY A 20 9.21 -28.86 9.83
N VAL A 21 9.62 -28.61 11.08
CA VAL A 21 9.33 -27.35 11.79
C VAL A 21 10.12 -26.18 11.19
N GLY A 22 11.38 -26.40 10.81
CA GLY A 22 12.21 -25.37 10.15
C GLY A 22 11.61 -24.90 8.82
N LEU A 23 11.16 -25.83 7.97
CA LEU A 23 10.54 -25.48 6.68
C LEU A 23 9.19 -24.76 6.84
N ALA A 24 8.36 -25.20 7.80
CA ALA A 24 7.06 -24.58 8.08
C ALA A 24 7.19 -23.18 8.71
N ALA A 25 8.25 -22.93 9.48
CA ALA A 25 8.54 -21.61 10.04
C ALA A 25 9.03 -20.62 8.96
N ILE A 26 9.86 -21.05 8.01
CA ILE A 26 10.34 -20.21 6.90
C ILE A 26 9.17 -19.72 6.03
N GLY A 27 8.20 -20.60 5.73
CA GLY A 27 7.00 -20.23 4.97
C GLY A 27 6.04 -19.27 5.68
N ARG A 28 6.15 -19.10 7.01
CA ARG A 28 5.34 -18.15 7.79
C ARG A 28 6.08 -16.84 8.09
N ILE A 29 7.41 -16.85 8.13
CA ILE A 29 8.24 -15.65 8.33
C ILE A 29 8.41 -14.88 7.02
N GLY A 30 8.39 -15.58 5.87
CA GLY A 30 8.17 -14.97 4.56
C GLY A 30 6.71 -14.53 4.43
N GLY A 31 6.29 -13.58 5.26
CA GLY A 31 4.95 -13.01 5.23
C GLY A 31 4.58 -12.66 3.80
N SER A 32 3.35 -12.99 3.41
CA SER A 32 2.77 -12.58 2.13
C SER A 32 3.13 -11.11 1.88
N ALA A 33 4.02 -10.86 0.92
CA ALA A 33 4.28 -9.51 0.47
C ALA A 33 2.96 -9.03 -0.11
N ALA A 34 2.18 -8.30 0.69
CA ALA A 34 0.95 -7.69 0.22
C ALA A 34 1.36 -6.82 -0.97
N ALA A 35 0.73 -7.06 -2.13
CA ALA A 35 0.97 -6.23 -3.30
C ALA A 35 0.79 -4.78 -2.88
N THR A 36 1.81 -3.95 -3.13
CA THR A 36 1.72 -2.53 -2.85
C THR A 36 0.60 -1.96 -3.73
N PRO A 37 -0.39 -1.27 -3.15
CA PRO A 37 -1.48 -0.73 -3.94
C PRO A 37 -0.93 0.25 -4.98
N GLU A 38 -1.46 0.19 -6.19
CA GLU A 38 -1.13 1.18 -7.22
C GLU A 38 -1.57 2.56 -6.72
N PRO A 39 -0.66 3.56 -6.70
CA PRO A 39 -0.98 4.84 -6.12
C PRO A 39 -1.91 5.65 -7.01
N VAL A 40 -2.93 6.25 -6.41
CA VAL A 40 -3.72 7.28 -7.07
C VAL A 40 -2.85 8.52 -7.27
N VAL A 41 -2.73 8.97 -8.52
CA VAL A 41 -1.97 10.18 -8.86
C VAL A 41 -2.79 11.42 -8.54
N LEU A 42 -2.29 12.25 -7.64
CA LEU A 42 -2.85 13.55 -7.28
C LEU A 42 -1.91 14.63 -7.82
N ARG A 43 -2.19 15.09 -9.03
CA ARG A 43 -1.42 16.16 -9.66
C ARG A 43 -2.06 17.51 -9.34
N THR A 44 -1.31 18.45 -8.78
CA THR A 44 -1.82 19.82 -8.60
C THR A 44 -1.91 20.54 -9.94
N ALA A 45 -2.82 21.50 -10.05
CA ALA A 45 -2.96 22.33 -11.24
C ALA A 45 -3.45 23.73 -10.86
N LYS A 46 -3.01 24.73 -11.63
CA LYS A 46 -3.53 26.09 -11.61
C LYS A 46 -4.49 26.27 -12.79
N ILE A 47 -5.73 26.69 -12.52
CA ILE A 47 -6.83 26.63 -13.49
C ILE A 47 -7.65 27.92 -13.46
N GLN A 48 -8.52 28.10 -14.45
CA GLN A 48 -9.63 29.07 -14.37
C GLN A 48 -10.92 28.31 -14.09
N ALA A 49 -11.70 28.76 -13.11
CA ALA A 49 -12.95 28.11 -12.71
C ALA A 49 -14.07 29.14 -12.51
N LYS A 50 -15.28 28.83 -12.96
CA LYS A 50 -16.46 29.66 -12.68
C LYS A 50 -17.01 29.33 -11.29
N LEU A 51 -16.62 30.11 -10.28
CA LEU A 51 -17.06 29.92 -8.89
C LEU A 51 -18.30 30.75 -8.53
N MET A 52 -18.55 31.80 -9.31
CA MET A 52 -19.69 32.72 -9.15
C MET A 52 -20.29 33.06 -10.51
N ASP A 53 -21.49 33.64 -10.53
CA ASP A 53 -22.19 34.03 -11.77
C ASP A 53 -21.70 35.35 -12.39
N VAL A 54 -20.50 35.81 -12.01
CA VAL A 54 -19.90 37.07 -12.49
C VAL A 54 -18.65 36.87 -13.38
N GLY A 55 -18.24 35.62 -13.64
CA GLY A 55 -17.10 35.30 -14.52
C GLY A 55 -16.16 34.22 -13.95
N PRO A 56 -15.11 33.82 -14.70
CA PRO A 56 -14.14 32.84 -14.23
C PRO A 56 -13.17 33.47 -13.20
N THR A 57 -13.03 32.81 -12.06
CA THR A 57 -11.93 33.05 -11.11
C THR A 57 -10.64 32.47 -11.70
N ARG A 58 -9.60 33.29 -11.77
CA ARG A 58 -8.27 32.90 -12.27
C ARG A 58 -7.43 32.29 -11.15
N ASP A 59 -6.42 31.52 -11.56
CA ASP A 59 -5.38 30.98 -10.69
C ASP A 59 -5.89 30.12 -9.52
N VAL A 60 -7.01 29.44 -9.74
CA VAL A 60 -7.58 28.49 -8.78
C VAL A 60 -6.70 27.24 -8.72
N LEU A 61 -6.35 26.81 -7.51
CA LEU A 61 -5.57 25.60 -7.27
C LEU A 61 -6.51 24.41 -7.11
N THR A 62 -6.22 23.30 -7.80
CA THR A 62 -7.01 22.06 -7.72
C THR A 62 -6.11 20.84 -7.85
N TYR A 63 -6.70 19.65 -7.67
CA TYR A 63 -6.09 18.37 -8.01
C TYR A 63 -6.75 17.78 -9.26
N GLY A 64 -5.95 17.30 -10.22
CA GLY A 64 -6.40 16.67 -11.46
C GLY A 64 -6.40 17.59 -12.67
N ASN A 65 -7.17 17.21 -13.71
CA ASN A 65 -7.21 17.92 -15.00
C ASN A 65 -8.33 18.97 -15.02
N ALA A 66 -8.06 20.17 -14.51
CA ALA A 66 -8.88 21.36 -14.69
C ALA A 66 -10.37 21.22 -14.33
N GLY A 67 -10.66 20.62 -13.17
CA GLY A 67 -12.02 20.43 -12.67
C GLY A 67 -12.10 20.18 -11.17
N MET A 68 -13.25 19.65 -10.74
CA MET A 68 -13.48 19.24 -9.35
C MET A 68 -12.43 18.18 -8.95
N PRO A 69 -11.80 18.30 -7.77
CA PRO A 69 -10.91 17.27 -7.25
C PRO A 69 -11.59 15.89 -7.21
N PRO A 70 -10.83 14.80 -7.42
CA PRO A 70 -11.39 13.46 -7.40
C PRO A 70 -11.87 13.07 -6.00
N VAL A 71 -12.96 12.31 -5.94
CA VAL A 71 -13.38 11.62 -4.70
C VAL A 71 -12.52 10.38 -4.52
N LEU A 72 -11.77 10.32 -3.42
CA LEU A 72 -10.95 9.16 -3.08
C LEU A 72 -11.80 8.13 -2.34
N ARG A 73 -11.82 6.89 -2.86
CA ARG A 73 -12.53 5.75 -2.28
C ARG A 73 -11.53 4.67 -1.89
N MET A 74 -11.70 4.13 -0.69
CA MET A 74 -10.85 3.08 -0.15
C MET A 74 -11.71 2.04 0.58
N LYS A 75 -11.19 0.82 0.72
CA LYS A 75 -11.81 -0.22 1.53
C LYS A 75 -11.22 -0.20 2.94
N LYS A 76 -12.07 -0.36 3.94
CA LYS A 76 -11.64 -0.37 5.35
C LYS A 76 -10.69 -1.55 5.60
N GLY A 77 -9.54 -1.28 6.21
CA GLY A 77 -8.55 -2.28 6.56
C GLY A 77 -7.61 -2.67 5.42
N GLU A 78 -7.79 -2.12 4.21
CA GLU A 78 -6.86 -2.30 3.10
C GLU A 78 -5.89 -1.12 3.01
N PRO A 79 -4.61 -1.35 2.66
CA PRO A 79 -3.66 -0.28 2.39
C PRO A 79 -4.12 0.62 1.25
N PHE A 80 -3.90 1.92 1.39
CA PHE A 80 -4.12 2.92 0.34
C PHE A 80 -2.80 3.60 -0.01
N ALA A 81 -2.56 3.87 -1.30
CA ALA A 81 -1.42 4.65 -1.76
C ALA A 81 -1.88 5.81 -2.64
N ALA A 82 -1.19 6.94 -2.49
CA ALA A 82 -1.34 8.11 -3.35
C ALA A 82 0.03 8.70 -3.68
N ARG A 83 0.13 9.35 -4.83
CA ARG A 83 1.34 10.05 -5.27
C ARG A 83 1.00 11.49 -5.62
N LEU A 84 1.57 12.42 -4.85
CA LEU A 84 1.50 13.84 -5.17
C LEU A 84 2.46 14.16 -6.31
N ILE A 85 1.96 14.76 -7.39
CA ILE A 85 2.77 15.43 -8.41
C ILE A 85 2.53 16.93 -8.27
N ASN A 86 3.51 17.66 -7.75
CA ASN A 86 3.39 19.11 -7.62
C ASN A 86 3.66 19.79 -8.97
N ALA A 87 2.62 20.35 -9.60
CA ALA A 87 2.72 21.12 -10.84
C ALA A 87 2.16 22.55 -10.68
N ILE A 88 2.31 23.10 -9.47
CA ILE A 88 2.13 24.54 -9.18
C ILE A 88 3.48 25.12 -8.73
N ASP A 89 3.56 26.45 -8.67
CA ASP A 89 4.83 27.16 -8.47
C ASP A 89 5.31 27.16 -7.01
N ASP A 90 4.43 26.78 -6.08
CA ASP A 90 4.70 26.79 -4.64
C ASP A 90 4.94 25.38 -4.07
N PRO A 91 5.80 25.24 -3.04
CA PRO A 91 5.91 24.00 -2.28
C PRO A 91 4.57 23.60 -1.66
N THR A 92 4.25 22.30 -1.69
CA THR A 92 2.95 21.82 -1.19
C THR A 92 3.04 20.42 -0.58
N THR A 93 2.13 20.13 0.34
CA THR A 93 1.97 18.83 1.00
C THR A 93 0.48 18.50 1.09
N ILE A 94 0.14 17.22 1.30
CA ILE A 94 -1.24 16.76 1.52
C ILE A 94 -1.39 16.36 2.99
N HIS A 95 -2.37 16.95 3.67
CA HIS A 95 -2.81 16.51 4.99
C HIS A 95 -4.09 15.67 4.87
N TRP A 96 -4.08 14.47 5.44
CA TRP A 96 -5.23 13.57 5.48
C TRP A 96 -6.07 13.85 6.73
N HIS A 97 -7.05 14.74 6.60
CA HIS A 97 -7.90 15.12 7.72
C HIS A 97 -8.75 13.94 8.21
N GLY A 98 -8.62 13.58 9.50
CA GLY A 98 -9.44 12.55 10.14
C GLY A 98 -8.98 11.10 9.96
N ILE A 99 -7.85 10.86 9.29
CA ILE A 99 -7.23 9.53 9.23
C ILE A 99 -6.45 9.26 10.52
N ARG A 100 -6.53 8.02 11.02
CA ARG A 100 -5.83 7.54 12.23
C ARG A 100 -5.03 6.28 11.90
#